data_AF-A0A2E4WYV5-F1
#
_entry.id   AF-A0A2E4WYV5-F1
#
_cell.length_a   1.000
_cell.length_b   1.000
_cell.length_c   1.000
_cell.angle_alpha   90.00
_cell.angle_beta   90.00
_cell.angle_gamma   90.00
#
_symmetry.space_group_name_H-M   'P 1'
#
loop_
_entity.id
_entity.type
_entity.pdbx_description
1 polymer ?
#
loop_
_entity_poly.entity_id
_entity_poly.type
_entity_poly.pdbx_seq_one_letter_code
_entity_poly.pdbx_strand_id
1 'polypeptide(L)'
;MVESKQNEVPQTGKRKIRKITIEDFMSHERTVLEFADGITLLSGDNNCGKSAVVVALEAICGMTQGGWMVRHNAKQAKVTLHLEDEDGTAHEVEWRRKKKTHGWTVDGTKSDRGKPENLHEVLRMGEVKKKTGPGSFNVHFAPQKDPIFLLNDTGSHRAEFFTTAGDAQLLLAMRQKLKSKQREASGSLTRCESEIKISEARIEALGEVPEMVDSVDALSKRRAALLEGCEKISQLSGARQHLLLAEVEQKLSQDRFDALAGLPEVPETEDLEGLQAMLSDITNSENVLSSLSQKIGALEVVPDPPELVDTAACEEILDGLTVFGRNLRQAEETCEALEGLPEDFPQVADNSMLESQIAALRSRTSELGEGNEELRKIEGELKSVQADWEELVKKHERCPTCGSVLDEKHLEKLHDKG
;
A
#
# COMPACT_ATOMS: atom_id res chain seq x y z
N MET A 1 -22.81 -8.80 -6.36
CA MET A 1 -22.99 -10.24 -6.07
C MET A 1 -23.56 -10.89 -7.31
N VAL A 2 -22.99 -12.00 -7.76
CA VAL A 2 -23.61 -12.90 -8.75
C VAL A 2 -23.73 -14.24 -8.05
N GLU A 3 -24.95 -14.67 -7.78
CA GLU A 3 -25.19 -15.90 -7.03
C GLU A 3 -24.86 -17.10 -7.92
N SER A 4 -23.77 -17.78 -7.59
CA SER A 4 -23.42 -19.08 -8.15
C SER A 4 -24.51 -20.08 -7.77
N LYS A 5 -25.50 -20.27 -8.66
CA LYS A 5 -26.50 -21.33 -8.50
C LYS A 5 -25.78 -22.65 -8.30
N GLN A 6 -25.85 -23.19 -7.09
CA GLN A 6 -25.38 -24.53 -6.80
C GLN A 6 -26.23 -25.48 -7.65
N ASN A 7 -25.57 -26.22 -8.53
CA ASN A 7 -26.23 -27.12 -9.45
C ASN A 7 -26.59 -28.39 -8.68
N GLU A 8 -27.73 -28.36 -7.97
CA GLU A 8 -28.24 -29.46 -7.16
C GLU A 8 -28.20 -30.77 -7.96
N VAL A 9 -27.56 -31.80 -7.40
CA VAL A 9 -27.44 -33.10 -8.06
C VAL A 9 -28.80 -33.79 -7.97
N PRO A 10 -29.53 -34.00 -9.09
CA PRO A 10 -30.85 -34.63 -9.04
C PRO A 10 -30.72 -36.08 -8.57
N GLN A 11 -31.63 -36.52 -7.70
CA GLN A 11 -31.43 -37.76 -6.95
C GLN A 11 -31.41 -39.02 -7.82
N THR A 12 -30.53 -39.95 -7.44
CA THR A 12 -30.04 -41.08 -8.25
C THR A 12 -30.86 -42.37 -8.10
N GLY A 13 -32.20 -42.26 -8.00
CA GLY A 13 -33.09 -43.41 -8.19
C GLY A 13 -32.95 -44.00 -9.59
N LYS A 14 -33.10 -45.32 -9.76
CA LYS A 14 -33.03 -45.94 -11.10
C LYS A 14 -34.37 -45.80 -11.83
N ARG A 15 -34.30 -45.67 -13.16
CA ARG A 15 -35.46 -45.55 -14.06
C ARG A 15 -35.47 -46.69 -15.06
N LYS A 16 -36.62 -47.33 -15.27
CA LYS A 16 -36.83 -48.47 -16.17
C LYS A 16 -37.73 -48.07 -17.35
N ILE A 17 -37.45 -48.61 -18.53
CA ILE A 17 -38.40 -48.58 -19.65
C ILE A 17 -39.37 -49.74 -19.48
N ARG A 18 -40.68 -49.46 -19.47
CA ARG A 18 -41.72 -50.50 -19.39
C ARG A 18 -42.33 -50.85 -20.72
N LYS A 19 -42.59 -49.87 -21.57
CA LYS A 19 -43.36 -50.06 -22.80
C LYS A 19 -42.99 -49.03 -23.85
N ILE A 20 -42.87 -49.47 -25.10
CA ILE A 20 -42.81 -48.58 -26.26
C ILE A 20 -43.96 -48.89 -27.22
N THR A 21 -44.63 -47.84 -27.67
CA THR A 21 -45.68 -47.89 -28.70
C THR A 21 -45.19 -47.11 -29.91
N ILE A 22 -45.05 -47.79 -31.04
CA ILE A 22 -44.51 -47.27 -32.31
C ILE A 22 -45.65 -47.27 -33.34
N GLU A 23 -46.00 -46.11 -33.88
CA GLU A 23 -47.13 -45.91 -34.80
C GLU A 23 -46.68 -45.13 -36.06
N ASP A 24 -47.00 -45.66 -37.24
CA ASP A 24 -46.65 -45.10 -38.57
C ASP A 24 -45.14 -44.76 -38.77
N PHE A 25 -44.25 -45.54 -38.14
CA PHE A 25 -42.80 -45.31 -38.14
C PHE A 25 -42.05 -46.33 -39.01
N MET A 26 -41.47 -45.87 -40.12
CA MET A 26 -40.75 -46.70 -41.09
C MET A 26 -41.59 -47.93 -41.54
N SER A 27 -41.13 -49.14 -41.21
CA SER A 27 -41.81 -50.42 -41.51
C SER A 27 -42.98 -50.73 -40.57
N HIS A 28 -43.06 -50.08 -39.41
CA HIS A 28 -44.07 -50.36 -38.38
C HIS A 28 -45.34 -49.55 -38.65
N GLU A 29 -46.48 -50.23 -38.77
CA GLU A 29 -47.79 -49.59 -38.80
C GLU A 29 -48.26 -49.29 -37.37
N ARG A 30 -48.30 -50.33 -36.54
CA ARG A 30 -48.52 -50.24 -35.10
C ARG A 30 -47.82 -51.40 -34.40
N THR A 31 -46.77 -51.10 -33.65
CA THR A 31 -45.95 -52.09 -32.94
C THR A 31 -45.88 -51.69 -31.47
N VAL A 32 -46.26 -52.60 -30.59
CA VAL A 32 -46.24 -52.41 -29.14
C VAL A 32 -45.28 -53.45 -28.56
N LEU A 33 -44.28 -52.99 -27.81
CA LEU A 33 -43.34 -53.86 -27.09
C LEU A 33 -43.38 -53.52 -25.61
N GLU A 34 -43.54 -54.55 -24.78
CA GLU A 34 -43.50 -54.46 -23.32
C GLU A 34 -42.21 -55.13 -22.85
N PHE A 35 -41.46 -54.44 -21.99
CA PHE A 35 -40.11 -54.83 -21.59
C PHE A 35 -40.12 -55.42 -20.18
N ALA A 36 -39.54 -56.62 -20.06
CA ALA A 36 -39.25 -57.24 -18.76
C ALA A 36 -37.97 -56.67 -18.15
N ASP A 37 -37.83 -56.79 -16.82
CA ASP A 37 -36.60 -56.47 -16.11
C ASP A 37 -35.46 -57.39 -16.61
N GLY A 38 -34.39 -56.80 -17.15
CA GLY A 38 -33.20 -57.52 -17.62
C GLY A 38 -32.92 -57.32 -19.12
N ILE A 39 -32.49 -58.38 -19.79
CA ILE A 39 -32.06 -58.35 -21.20
C ILE A 39 -33.22 -58.76 -22.11
N THR A 40 -33.68 -57.84 -22.97
CA THR A 40 -34.68 -58.14 -24.02
C THR A 40 -33.99 -58.43 -25.35
N LEU A 41 -34.21 -59.61 -25.94
CA LEU A 41 -33.68 -60.01 -27.24
C LEU A 41 -34.72 -59.88 -28.35
N LEU A 42 -34.49 -59.00 -29.33
CA LEU A 42 -35.35 -58.84 -30.50
C LEU A 42 -34.86 -59.71 -31.67
N SER A 43 -35.54 -60.84 -31.92
CA SER A 43 -35.22 -61.79 -33.01
C SER A 43 -36.17 -61.69 -34.21
N GLY A 44 -36.03 -62.55 -35.21
CA GLY A 44 -36.76 -62.56 -36.49
C GLY A 44 -35.84 -62.46 -37.71
N ASP A 45 -36.38 -62.24 -38.90
CA ASP A 45 -35.59 -62.16 -40.14
C ASP A 45 -34.92 -60.79 -40.36
N ASN A 46 -34.06 -60.72 -41.38
CA ASN A 46 -33.48 -59.46 -41.84
C ASN A 46 -34.54 -58.55 -42.47
N ASN A 47 -34.33 -57.24 -42.38
CA ASN A 47 -35.22 -56.18 -42.87
C ASN A 47 -36.65 -56.11 -42.24
N CYS A 48 -37.00 -56.99 -41.30
CA CYS A 48 -38.26 -56.95 -40.53
C CYS A 48 -38.40 -55.75 -39.54
N GLY A 49 -37.70 -54.64 -39.77
CA GLY A 49 -37.85 -53.43 -38.96
C GLY A 49 -37.25 -53.47 -37.54
N LYS A 50 -36.49 -54.50 -37.15
CA LYS A 50 -35.85 -54.56 -35.80
C LYS A 50 -35.04 -53.31 -35.48
N SER A 51 -34.15 -52.91 -36.40
CA SER A 51 -33.32 -51.71 -36.24
C SER A 51 -34.14 -50.43 -36.17
N ALA A 52 -35.36 -50.39 -36.73
CA ALA A 52 -36.25 -49.24 -36.62
C ALA A 52 -36.80 -49.06 -35.19
N VAL A 53 -36.77 -50.09 -34.33
CA VAL A 53 -37.09 -49.95 -32.89
C VAL A 53 -35.99 -49.15 -32.18
N VAL A 54 -34.72 -49.40 -32.50
CA VAL A 54 -33.58 -48.64 -31.97
C VAL A 54 -33.63 -47.18 -32.45
N VAL A 55 -33.86 -46.99 -33.76
CA VAL A 55 -34.00 -45.65 -34.36
C VAL A 55 -35.23 -44.89 -33.82
N ALA A 56 -36.29 -45.57 -33.38
CA ALA A 56 -37.42 -44.94 -32.70
C ALA A 56 -37.07 -44.42 -31.29
N LEU A 57 -36.21 -45.13 -30.56
CA LEU A 57 -35.65 -44.68 -29.27
C LEU A 57 -34.69 -43.49 -29.46
N GLU A 58 -33.80 -43.54 -30.46
CA GLU A 58 -32.93 -42.41 -30.84
C GLU A 58 -33.73 -41.16 -31.24
N ALA A 59 -34.86 -41.35 -31.95
CA ALA A 59 -35.76 -40.27 -32.36
C ALA A 59 -36.46 -39.63 -31.15
N ILE A 60 -36.91 -40.42 -30.18
CA ILE A 60 -37.43 -39.93 -28.89
C ILE A 60 -36.37 -39.12 -28.14
N CYS A 61 -35.13 -39.63 -28.06
CA CYS A 61 -34.01 -38.91 -27.43
C CYS A 61 -33.58 -37.65 -28.22
N GLY A 62 -34.11 -37.44 -29.43
CA GLY A 62 -33.74 -36.32 -30.29
C GLY A 62 -32.29 -36.38 -30.76
N MET A 63 -31.74 -37.58 -30.93
CA MET A 63 -30.40 -37.84 -31.50
C MET A 63 -30.50 -37.89 -33.03
N THR A 64 -31.44 -38.69 -33.56
CA THR A 64 -31.68 -38.86 -34.99
C THR A 64 -32.98 -38.13 -35.41
N GLN A 65 -32.98 -37.38 -36.50
CA GLN A 65 -34.18 -36.68 -37.03
C GLN A 65 -34.24 -36.74 -38.58
N GLY A 66 -35.09 -37.60 -39.14
CA GLY A 66 -35.18 -37.84 -40.59
C GLY A 66 -36.61 -37.75 -41.15
N GLY A 67 -36.77 -37.19 -42.35
CA GLY A 67 -38.06 -37.18 -43.06
C GLY A 67 -38.57 -38.59 -43.41
N TRP A 68 -37.63 -39.51 -43.64
CA TRP A 68 -37.84 -40.94 -43.92
C TRP A 68 -38.41 -41.75 -42.76
N MET A 69 -38.52 -41.18 -41.56
CA MET A 69 -39.09 -41.85 -40.39
C MET A 69 -40.60 -42.09 -40.51
N VAL A 70 -41.32 -41.30 -41.32
CA VAL A 70 -42.77 -41.45 -41.51
C VAL A 70 -43.05 -42.51 -42.58
N ARG A 71 -43.85 -43.53 -42.23
CA ARG A 71 -44.30 -44.61 -43.12
C ARG A 71 -44.94 -44.05 -44.40
N HIS A 72 -44.74 -44.72 -45.54
CA HIS A 72 -45.37 -44.31 -46.79
C HIS A 72 -46.91 -44.31 -46.64
N ASN A 73 -47.57 -43.31 -47.23
CA ASN A 73 -49.00 -42.98 -47.08
C ASN A 73 -49.49 -42.54 -45.68
N ALA A 74 -48.66 -42.60 -44.64
CA ALA A 74 -49.01 -42.04 -43.33
C ALA A 74 -49.00 -40.49 -43.32
N LYS A 75 -49.77 -39.91 -42.39
CA LYS A 75 -49.83 -38.44 -42.19
C LYS A 75 -48.86 -37.94 -41.12
N GLN A 76 -48.51 -38.79 -40.17
CA GLN A 76 -47.68 -38.51 -39.00
C GLN A 76 -47.09 -39.84 -38.51
N ALA A 77 -45.84 -39.83 -38.02
CA ALA A 77 -45.33 -40.90 -37.16
C ALA A 77 -45.46 -40.49 -35.68
N LYS A 78 -45.70 -41.47 -34.80
CA LYS A 78 -45.74 -41.31 -33.34
C LYS A 78 -44.93 -42.42 -32.68
N VAL A 79 -44.15 -42.08 -31.66
CA VAL A 79 -43.47 -43.03 -30.79
C VAL A 79 -43.78 -42.60 -29.35
N THR A 80 -44.19 -43.54 -28.50
CA THR A 80 -44.55 -43.28 -27.09
C THR A 80 -43.76 -44.21 -26.20
N LEU A 81 -43.09 -43.67 -25.19
CA LEU A 81 -42.28 -44.41 -24.23
C LEU A 81 -42.86 -44.23 -22.83
N HIS A 82 -43.16 -45.34 -22.16
CA HIS A 82 -43.57 -45.35 -20.75
C HIS A 82 -42.38 -45.79 -19.89
N LEU A 83 -42.06 -44.95 -18.91
CA LEU A 83 -40.94 -45.09 -17.98
C LEU A 83 -41.49 -45.22 -16.54
N GLU A 84 -40.76 -45.90 -15.68
CA GLU A 84 -41.09 -46.05 -14.25
C GLU A 84 -39.81 -45.86 -13.41
N ASP A 85 -39.86 -45.02 -12.37
CA ASP A 85 -38.79 -44.91 -11.36
C ASP A 85 -38.91 -46.01 -10.28
N GLU A 86 -37.83 -46.23 -9.53
CA GLU A 86 -37.85 -47.07 -8.32
C GLU A 86 -38.86 -46.58 -7.25
N ASP A 87 -39.23 -45.30 -7.26
CA ASP A 87 -40.28 -44.72 -6.40
C ASP A 87 -41.73 -45.00 -6.90
N GLY A 88 -41.89 -45.71 -8.02
CA GLY A 88 -43.19 -45.99 -8.64
C GLY A 88 -43.77 -44.85 -9.50
N THR A 89 -43.04 -43.75 -9.66
CA THR A 89 -43.43 -42.62 -10.52
C THR A 89 -43.41 -43.05 -11.99
N ALA A 90 -44.58 -43.07 -12.63
CA ALA A 90 -44.73 -43.34 -14.05
C ALA A 90 -44.61 -42.05 -14.88
N HIS A 91 -43.78 -42.08 -15.92
CA HIS A 91 -43.60 -40.98 -16.88
C HIS A 91 -43.97 -41.42 -18.31
N GLU A 92 -44.54 -40.53 -19.11
CA GLU A 92 -44.88 -40.76 -20.52
C GLU A 92 -44.21 -39.73 -21.43
N VAL A 93 -43.40 -40.21 -22.38
CA VAL A 93 -42.74 -39.39 -23.41
C VAL A 93 -43.23 -39.79 -24.79
N GLU A 94 -44.05 -38.92 -25.40
CA GLU A 94 -44.42 -38.98 -26.81
C GLU A 94 -43.42 -38.17 -27.65
N TRP A 95 -42.93 -38.74 -28.75
CA TRP A 95 -42.39 -38.00 -29.88
C TRP A 95 -43.35 -38.12 -31.07
N ARG A 96 -43.59 -37.00 -31.76
CA ARG A 96 -44.45 -36.93 -32.94
C ARG A 96 -43.78 -36.22 -34.11
N ARG A 97 -43.95 -36.73 -35.32
CA ARG A 97 -43.42 -36.14 -36.56
C ARG A 97 -44.43 -36.12 -37.69
N LYS A 98 -44.79 -34.92 -38.15
CA LYS A 98 -45.53 -34.64 -39.38
C LYS A 98 -44.54 -34.24 -40.49
N LYS A 99 -44.99 -34.17 -41.75
CA LYS A 99 -44.11 -33.95 -42.94
C LYS A 99 -43.08 -32.82 -42.82
N LYS A 100 -43.39 -31.71 -42.13
CA LYS A 100 -42.47 -30.56 -41.93
C LYS A 100 -42.21 -30.19 -40.47
N THR A 101 -42.88 -30.82 -39.50
CA THR A 101 -42.81 -30.44 -38.07
C THR A 101 -42.65 -31.66 -37.19
N HIS A 102 -41.90 -31.50 -36.11
CA HIS A 102 -41.69 -32.53 -35.09
C HIS A 102 -41.82 -31.88 -33.71
N GLY A 103 -42.22 -32.66 -32.72
CA GLY A 103 -42.47 -32.18 -31.37
C GLY A 103 -42.52 -33.32 -30.37
N TRP A 104 -42.56 -32.96 -29.10
CA TRP A 104 -42.59 -33.88 -27.98
C TRP A 104 -43.80 -33.59 -27.08
N THR A 105 -44.29 -34.61 -26.39
CA THR A 105 -45.12 -34.46 -25.19
C THR A 105 -44.42 -35.18 -24.05
N VAL A 106 -44.11 -34.50 -22.95
CA VAL A 106 -43.50 -35.07 -21.75
C VAL A 106 -44.47 -34.87 -20.61
N ASP A 107 -45.00 -35.95 -20.04
CA ASP A 107 -45.96 -35.95 -18.94
C ASP A 107 -47.13 -34.97 -19.18
N GLY A 108 -47.72 -35.07 -20.37
CA GLY A 108 -48.80 -34.19 -20.85
C GLY A 108 -48.36 -32.81 -21.39
N THR A 109 -47.16 -32.33 -21.03
CA THR A 109 -46.62 -31.02 -21.46
C THR A 109 -46.13 -31.08 -22.91
N LYS A 110 -46.77 -30.31 -23.80
CA LYS A 110 -46.52 -30.34 -25.26
C LYS A 110 -45.51 -29.28 -25.69
N SER A 111 -44.40 -29.70 -26.31
CA SER A 111 -43.51 -28.84 -27.08
C SER A 111 -43.66 -29.11 -28.58
N ASP A 112 -44.23 -28.15 -29.31
CA ASP A 112 -44.18 -28.09 -30.77
C ASP A 112 -43.07 -27.14 -31.29
N ARG A 113 -42.15 -26.70 -30.40
CA ARG A 113 -41.02 -25.81 -30.71
C ARG A 113 -39.68 -26.46 -30.36
N GLY A 114 -39.45 -27.66 -30.89
CA GLY A 114 -38.19 -28.38 -30.73
C GLY A 114 -38.07 -29.14 -29.41
N LYS A 115 -36.85 -29.62 -29.15
CA LYS A 115 -36.48 -30.51 -28.05
C LYS A 115 -36.73 -29.85 -26.69
N PRO A 116 -37.61 -30.39 -25.81
CA PRO A 116 -37.81 -29.84 -24.47
C PRO A 116 -36.50 -29.90 -23.67
N GLU A 117 -36.29 -28.91 -22.80
CA GLU A 117 -35.12 -28.85 -21.92
C GLU A 117 -35.15 -30.02 -20.91
N ASN A 118 -36.30 -30.20 -20.25
CA ASN A 118 -36.58 -31.30 -19.32
C ASN A 118 -36.59 -32.70 -19.96
N LEU A 119 -36.48 -32.83 -21.30
CA LEU A 119 -36.57 -34.12 -21.98
C LEU A 119 -35.51 -35.11 -21.47
N HIS A 120 -34.30 -34.65 -21.16
CA HIS A 120 -33.22 -35.52 -20.69
C HIS A 120 -33.14 -35.68 -19.18
N GLU A 121 -33.80 -34.80 -18.42
CA GLU A 121 -34.08 -35.03 -17.00
C GLU A 121 -35.01 -36.25 -16.85
N VAL A 122 -36.03 -36.34 -17.72
CA VAL A 122 -37.02 -37.43 -17.73
C VAL A 122 -36.51 -38.70 -18.44
N LEU A 123 -35.91 -38.59 -19.63
CA LEU A 123 -35.41 -39.77 -20.37
C LEU A 123 -34.15 -40.38 -19.76
N ARG A 124 -33.28 -39.56 -19.15
CA ARG A 124 -31.93 -39.92 -18.66
C ARG A 124 -31.00 -40.60 -19.69
N MET A 125 -31.38 -40.60 -20.97
CA MET A 125 -30.62 -41.12 -22.12
C MET A 125 -30.04 -39.96 -22.95
N GLY A 126 -29.24 -39.10 -22.30
CA GLY A 126 -28.63 -37.93 -22.94
C GLY A 126 -27.34 -38.28 -23.67
N GLU A 127 -27.05 -37.57 -24.76
CA GLU A 127 -25.68 -37.55 -25.29
C GLU A 127 -24.79 -36.76 -24.32
N VAL A 128 -23.66 -37.34 -23.94
CA VAL A 128 -22.68 -36.68 -23.06
C VAL A 128 -21.90 -35.68 -23.91
N LYS A 129 -22.22 -34.38 -23.76
CA LYS A 129 -21.55 -33.31 -24.51
C LYS A 129 -20.05 -33.28 -24.22
N LYS A 130 -19.24 -33.14 -25.26
CA LYS A 130 -17.80 -32.87 -25.14
C LYS A 130 -17.56 -31.53 -24.49
N LYS A 131 -16.45 -31.40 -23.76
CA LYS A 131 -16.00 -30.13 -23.17
C LYS A 131 -14.81 -29.51 -23.91
N THR A 132 -14.13 -30.26 -24.78
CA THR A 132 -12.96 -29.79 -25.53
C THR A 132 -13.16 -29.95 -27.05
N GLY A 133 -14.11 -29.19 -27.60
CA GLY A 133 -14.38 -29.11 -29.04
C GLY A 133 -15.81 -29.50 -29.40
N PRO A 134 -16.15 -29.49 -30.71
CA PRO A 134 -17.50 -29.81 -31.17
C PRO A 134 -17.79 -31.31 -31.09
N GLY A 135 -18.90 -31.66 -30.45
CA GLY A 135 -19.49 -33.00 -30.50
C GLY A 135 -20.02 -33.50 -29.16
N SER A 136 -20.35 -34.79 -29.14
CA SER A 136 -20.91 -35.51 -28.00
C SER A 136 -20.51 -36.98 -28.06
N PHE A 137 -20.71 -37.70 -26.97
CA PHE A 137 -20.60 -39.15 -26.88
C PHE A 137 -21.99 -39.76 -26.68
N ASN A 138 -22.34 -40.76 -27.49
CA ASN A 138 -23.50 -41.59 -27.23
C ASN A 138 -23.06 -42.83 -26.42
N VAL A 139 -23.55 -42.96 -25.19
CA VAL A 139 -23.22 -44.06 -24.27
C VAL A 139 -24.37 -45.09 -24.20
N HIS A 140 -25.55 -44.75 -24.73
CA HIS A 140 -26.78 -45.52 -24.57
C HIS A 140 -27.11 -46.38 -25.81
N PHE A 141 -26.59 -46.02 -26.98
CA PHE A 141 -26.86 -46.70 -28.25
C PHE A 141 -25.56 -47.12 -28.93
N ALA A 142 -25.46 -48.41 -29.31
CA ALA A 142 -24.34 -48.98 -30.04
C ALA A 142 -24.80 -49.43 -31.46
N PRO A 143 -24.37 -48.76 -32.55
CA PRO A 143 -24.80 -49.12 -33.90
C PRO A 143 -24.26 -50.48 -34.37
N GLN A 144 -25.01 -51.20 -35.20
CA GLN A 144 -24.70 -52.56 -35.70
C GLN A 144 -23.33 -52.71 -36.42
N LYS A 145 -22.72 -51.61 -36.86
CA LYS A 145 -21.44 -51.60 -37.58
C LYS A 145 -20.37 -50.72 -36.92
N ASP A 146 -20.67 -50.15 -35.77
CA ASP A 146 -19.69 -49.40 -34.98
C ASP A 146 -18.90 -50.41 -34.13
N PRO A 147 -17.55 -50.33 -34.05
CA PRO A 147 -16.79 -51.18 -33.14
C PRO A 147 -17.19 -50.99 -31.68
N ILE A 148 -16.81 -51.96 -30.84
CA ILE A 148 -17.04 -51.91 -29.39
C ILE A 148 -16.55 -50.56 -28.84
N PHE A 149 -17.45 -49.87 -28.14
CA PHE A 149 -17.31 -48.51 -27.63
C PHE A 149 -15.91 -48.21 -27.08
N LEU A 150 -15.33 -47.08 -27.49
CA LEU A 150 -13.99 -46.58 -27.13
C LEU A 150 -12.77 -47.42 -27.60
N LEU A 151 -12.89 -48.67 -28.06
CA LEU A 151 -11.71 -49.48 -28.37
C LEU A 151 -10.93 -49.01 -29.62
N ASN A 152 -11.64 -48.62 -30.68
CA ASN A 152 -11.03 -48.10 -31.91
C ASN A 152 -10.81 -46.59 -31.90
N ASP A 153 -11.21 -45.90 -30.83
CA ASP A 153 -11.06 -44.45 -30.70
C ASP A 153 -9.60 -44.02 -30.50
N THR A 154 -9.27 -42.80 -30.92
CA THR A 154 -7.96 -42.21 -30.61
C THR A 154 -7.76 -42.09 -29.09
N GLY A 155 -6.51 -42.18 -28.62
CA GLY A 155 -6.21 -42.02 -27.19
C GLY A 155 -6.70 -40.69 -26.61
N SER A 156 -6.73 -39.63 -27.43
CA SER A 156 -7.29 -38.32 -27.05
C SER A 156 -8.81 -38.37 -26.83
N HIS A 157 -9.55 -39.06 -27.71
CA HIS A 157 -11.01 -39.19 -27.61
C HIS A 157 -11.42 -40.01 -26.38
N ARG A 158 -10.68 -41.09 -26.10
CA ARG A 158 -10.85 -41.89 -24.86
C ARG A 158 -10.53 -41.06 -23.62
N ALA A 159 -9.43 -40.31 -23.62
CA ALA A 159 -9.08 -39.45 -22.50
C ALA A 159 -10.15 -38.38 -22.25
N GLU A 160 -10.68 -37.74 -23.30
CA GLU A 160 -11.78 -36.78 -23.15
C GLU A 160 -13.02 -37.44 -22.51
N PHE A 161 -13.42 -38.63 -22.97
CA PHE A 161 -14.52 -39.38 -22.36
C PHE A 161 -14.28 -39.61 -20.86
N PHE A 162 -13.13 -40.16 -20.47
CA PHE A 162 -12.83 -40.42 -19.05
C PHE A 162 -12.73 -39.13 -18.21
N THR A 163 -12.21 -38.02 -18.75
CA THR A 163 -12.23 -36.71 -18.07
C THR A 163 -13.62 -36.05 -18.00
N THR A 164 -14.59 -36.56 -18.76
CA THR A 164 -15.99 -36.12 -18.70
C THR A 164 -16.81 -36.98 -17.75
N ALA A 165 -16.40 -38.23 -17.52
CA ALA A 165 -17.13 -39.23 -16.74
C ALA A 165 -16.77 -39.31 -15.24
N GLY A 166 -15.84 -38.48 -14.72
CA GLY A 166 -15.48 -38.53 -13.29
C GLY A 166 -14.47 -37.48 -12.81
N ASP A 167 -13.99 -37.66 -11.58
CA ASP A 167 -13.24 -36.67 -10.77
C ASP A 167 -11.90 -36.20 -11.36
N ALA A 168 -11.40 -36.88 -12.39
CA ALA A 168 -10.29 -36.40 -13.22
C ALA A 168 -10.52 -34.96 -13.74
N GLN A 169 -11.77 -34.54 -13.90
CA GLN A 169 -12.15 -33.16 -14.21
C GLN A 169 -11.72 -32.16 -13.13
N LEU A 170 -11.92 -32.49 -11.86
CA LEU A 170 -11.57 -31.65 -10.72
C LEU A 170 -10.04 -31.51 -10.62
N LEU A 171 -9.32 -32.62 -10.80
CA LEU A 171 -7.86 -32.64 -10.83
C LEU A 171 -7.28 -31.78 -11.97
N LEU A 172 -7.90 -31.80 -13.16
CA LEU A 172 -7.47 -30.98 -14.29
C LEU A 172 -7.70 -29.47 -14.01
N ALA A 173 -8.83 -29.11 -13.40
CA ALA A 173 -9.14 -27.73 -13.02
C ALA A 173 -8.20 -27.22 -11.90
N MET A 174 -7.92 -28.06 -10.89
CA MET A 174 -6.92 -27.77 -9.84
C MET A 174 -5.54 -27.51 -10.45
N ARG A 175 -5.09 -28.37 -11.37
CA ARG A 175 -3.80 -28.21 -12.06
C ARG A 175 -3.71 -26.91 -12.87
N GLN A 176 -4.78 -26.51 -13.54
CA GLN A 176 -4.83 -25.22 -14.26
C GLN A 176 -4.71 -24.03 -13.29
N LYS A 177 -5.43 -24.07 -12.16
CA LYS A 177 -5.41 -23.02 -11.12
C LYS A 177 -4.08 -22.93 -10.37
N LEU A 178 -3.35 -24.03 -10.22
CA LEU A 178 -1.98 -24.03 -9.71
C LEU A 178 -1.01 -23.39 -10.74
N LYS A 179 -1.14 -23.71 -12.04
CA LYS A 179 -0.28 -23.12 -13.08
C LYS A 179 -0.54 -21.62 -13.31
N SER A 180 -1.73 -21.08 -13.00
CA SER A 180 -1.94 -19.62 -12.99
C SER A 180 -1.25 -18.97 -11.79
N LYS A 181 -1.45 -19.48 -10.56
CA LYS A 181 -0.76 -19.00 -9.35
C LYS A 181 0.76 -18.98 -9.50
N GLN A 182 1.34 -20.04 -10.07
CA GLN A 182 2.79 -20.12 -10.30
C GLN A 182 3.31 -19.00 -11.23
N ARG A 183 2.54 -18.66 -12.28
CA ARG A 183 2.87 -17.57 -13.21
C ARG A 183 2.72 -16.20 -12.57
N GLU A 184 1.67 -16.00 -11.77
CA GLU A 184 1.45 -14.77 -11.00
C GLU A 184 2.61 -14.54 -10.00
N ALA A 185 3.00 -15.55 -9.24
CA ALA A 185 4.12 -15.46 -8.29
C ALA A 185 5.47 -15.17 -8.99
N SER A 186 5.75 -15.84 -10.12
CA SER A 186 6.97 -15.59 -10.91
C SER A 186 7.01 -14.20 -11.55
N GLY A 187 5.86 -13.66 -11.96
CA GLY A 187 5.73 -12.27 -12.42
C GLY A 187 5.95 -11.25 -11.30
N SER A 188 5.46 -11.51 -10.10
CA SER A 188 5.73 -10.68 -8.92
C SER A 188 7.21 -10.71 -8.53
N LEU A 189 7.84 -11.89 -8.53
CA LEU A 189 9.26 -12.04 -8.17
C LEU A 189 10.16 -11.26 -9.14
N THR A 190 10.01 -11.45 -10.45
CA THR A 190 10.80 -10.73 -11.46
C THR A 190 10.56 -9.22 -11.44
N ARG A 191 9.37 -8.77 -11.05
CA ARG A 191 9.10 -7.36 -10.76
C ARG A 191 9.90 -6.89 -9.53
N CYS A 192 9.79 -7.58 -8.39
CA CYS A 192 10.51 -7.20 -7.17
C CYS A 192 12.03 -7.15 -7.37
N GLU A 193 12.62 -8.10 -8.11
CA GLU A 193 14.04 -8.07 -8.49
C GLU A 193 14.44 -6.79 -9.24
N SER A 194 13.56 -6.23 -10.09
CA SER A 194 13.82 -4.97 -10.79
C SER A 194 13.65 -3.74 -9.89
N GLU A 195 12.66 -3.75 -8.99
CA GLU A 195 12.47 -2.68 -8.00
C GLU A 195 13.62 -2.65 -6.97
N ILE A 196 14.19 -3.81 -6.61
CA ILE A 196 15.42 -3.93 -5.80
C ILE A 196 16.61 -3.29 -6.52
N LYS A 197 16.91 -3.68 -7.76
CA LYS A 197 18.06 -3.13 -8.53
C LYS A 197 17.98 -1.61 -8.71
N ILE A 198 16.77 -1.07 -8.92
CA ILE A 198 16.54 0.38 -8.99
C ILE A 198 16.78 1.06 -7.63
N SER A 199 16.49 0.37 -6.52
CA SER A 199 16.70 0.89 -5.17
C SER A 199 18.16 0.82 -4.74
N GLU A 200 18.87 -0.27 -5.07
CA GLU A 200 20.32 -0.44 -4.87
C GLU A 200 21.11 0.67 -5.59
N ALA A 201 20.84 0.90 -6.87
CA ALA A 201 21.48 1.98 -7.65
C ALA A 201 21.20 3.39 -7.10
N ARG A 202 20.05 3.61 -6.42
CA ARG A 202 19.75 4.87 -5.72
C ARG A 202 20.51 5.02 -4.41
N ILE A 203 20.73 3.91 -3.69
CA ILE A 203 21.54 3.90 -2.45
C ILE A 203 23.01 4.14 -2.80
N GLU A 204 23.52 3.50 -3.86
CA GLU A 204 24.88 3.71 -4.38
C GLU A 204 25.10 5.18 -4.80
N ALA A 205 24.15 5.78 -5.53
CA ALA A 205 24.17 7.20 -5.91
C ALA A 205 24.04 8.19 -4.72
N LEU A 206 23.73 7.71 -3.51
CA LEU A 206 23.72 8.49 -2.27
C LEU A 206 24.95 8.20 -1.37
N GLY A 207 25.86 7.32 -1.81
CA GLY A 207 27.04 6.91 -1.03
C GLY A 207 28.04 8.03 -0.74
N GLU A 208 28.07 9.09 -1.55
CA GLU A 208 28.94 10.26 -1.37
C GLU A 208 28.38 11.29 -0.36
N VAL A 209 27.10 11.16 0.05
CA VAL A 209 26.44 12.14 0.93
C VAL A 209 27.07 12.24 2.33
N PRO A 210 27.50 11.16 3.01
CA PRO A 210 28.18 11.26 4.31
C PRO A 210 29.47 12.07 4.24
N GLU A 211 30.32 11.85 3.24
CA GLU A 211 31.57 12.61 3.07
C GLU A 211 31.29 14.10 2.79
N MET A 212 30.23 14.40 2.03
CA MET A 212 29.78 15.79 1.86
C MET A 212 29.32 16.42 3.18
N VAL A 213 28.58 15.70 4.04
CA VAL A 213 28.16 16.20 5.36
C VAL A 213 29.37 16.48 6.26
N ASP A 214 30.33 15.55 6.35
CA ASP A 214 31.56 15.75 7.13
C ASP A 214 32.39 16.93 6.60
N SER A 215 32.45 17.12 5.28
CA SER A 215 33.12 18.28 4.67
C SER A 215 32.45 19.61 5.02
N VAL A 216 31.10 19.64 5.07
CA VAL A 216 30.32 20.84 5.43
C VAL A 216 30.45 21.15 6.92
N ASP A 217 30.43 20.15 7.79
CA ASP A 217 30.72 20.31 9.22
C ASP A 217 32.12 20.88 9.45
N ALA A 218 33.15 20.32 8.80
CA ALA A 218 34.53 20.81 8.88
C ALA A 218 34.66 22.27 8.38
N LEU A 219 33.97 22.63 7.29
CA LEU A 219 33.90 24.01 6.79
C LEU A 219 33.15 24.94 7.77
N SER A 220 32.08 24.47 8.41
CA SER A 220 31.33 25.25 9.41
C SER A 220 32.18 25.57 10.64
N LYS A 221 32.92 24.58 11.16
CA LYS A 221 33.86 24.73 12.27
C LYS A 221 35.00 25.69 11.93
N ARG A 222 35.52 25.61 10.70
CA ARG A 222 36.53 26.55 10.19
C ARG A 222 35.98 27.98 10.04
N ARG A 223 34.72 28.15 9.63
CA ARG A 223 34.05 29.45 9.58
C ARG A 223 33.83 30.04 10.98
N ALA A 224 33.43 29.24 11.97
CA ALA A 224 33.26 29.68 13.35
C ALA A 224 34.59 30.20 13.94
N ALA A 225 35.69 29.43 13.78
CA ALA A 225 37.01 29.85 14.23
C ALA A 225 37.53 31.14 13.54
N LEU A 226 37.16 31.36 12.26
CA LEU A 226 37.48 32.60 11.55
C LEU A 226 36.67 33.80 12.09
N LEU A 227 35.41 33.61 12.45
CA LEU A 227 34.58 34.67 13.05
C LEU A 227 35.11 35.08 14.43
N GLU A 228 35.43 34.09 15.29
CA GLU A 228 36.08 34.33 16.59
C GLU A 228 37.44 35.04 16.43
N GLY A 229 38.19 34.70 15.39
CA GLY A 229 39.43 35.39 15.01
C GLY A 229 39.21 36.86 14.61
N CYS A 230 38.20 37.13 13.78
CA CYS A 230 37.82 38.49 13.40
C CYS A 230 37.35 39.32 14.60
N GLU A 231 36.59 38.73 15.53
CA GLU A 231 36.15 39.41 16.74
C GLU A 231 37.34 39.79 17.63
N LYS A 232 38.27 38.86 17.88
CA LYS A 232 39.52 39.14 18.62
C LYS A 232 40.37 40.21 17.94
N ILE A 233 40.44 40.24 16.60
CA ILE A 233 41.13 41.31 15.85
C ILE A 233 40.43 42.66 16.06
N SER A 234 39.09 42.70 16.12
CA SER A 234 38.32 43.90 16.42
C SER A 234 38.54 44.41 17.85
N GLN A 235 38.49 43.51 18.84
CA GLN A 235 38.78 43.84 20.24
C GLN A 235 40.21 44.37 20.41
N LEU A 236 41.20 43.74 19.76
CA LEU A 236 42.61 44.18 19.79
C LEU A 236 42.85 45.49 19.04
N SER A 237 42.12 45.79 17.96
CA SER A 237 42.25 47.06 17.25
C SER A 237 41.65 48.22 18.05
N GLY A 238 40.50 48.01 18.70
CA GLY A 238 39.93 48.95 19.67
C GLY A 238 40.85 49.20 20.86
N ALA A 239 41.38 48.14 21.49
CA ALA A 239 42.36 48.27 22.58
C ALA A 239 43.63 49.02 22.16
N ARG A 240 44.14 48.79 20.95
CA ARG A 240 45.27 49.55 20.38
C ARG A 240 44.93 51.02 20.16
N GLN A 241 43.70 51.34 19.74
CA GLN A 241 43.25 52.73 19.57
C GLN A 241 43.13 53.46 20.91
N HIS A 242 42.62 52.81 21.95
CA HIS A 242 42.64 53.35 23.31
C HIS A 242 44.06 53.57 23.84
N LEU A 243 44.99 52.62 23.61
CA LEU A 243 46.39 52.78 24.00
C LEU A 243 47.06 53.98 23.30
N LEU A 244 46.81 54.18 22.00
CA LEU A 244 47.33 55.32 21.25
C LEU A 244 46.79 56.67 21.77
N LEU A 245 45.52 56.72 22.20
CA LEU A 245 44.96 57.91 22.84
C LEU A 245 45.61 58.15 24.22
N ALA A 246 45.76 57.10 25.04
CA ALA A 246 46.43 57.19 26.34
C ALA A 246 47.90 57.61 26.22
N GLU A 247 48.64 57.17 25.20
CA GLU A 247 50.01 57.65 24.93
C GLU A 247 50.06 59.15 24.59
N VAL A 248 49.04 59.68 23.92
CA VAL A 248 48.93 61.11 23.59
C VAL A 248 48.53 61.92 24.83
N GLU A 249 47.58 61.45 25.62
CA GLU A 249 47.21 62.06 26.90
C GLU A 249 48.36 62.04 27.91
N GLN A 250 49.13 60.95 27.97
CA GLN A 250 50.33 60.87 28.79
C GLN A 250 51.38 61.90 28.36
N LYS A 251 51.66 62.04 27.05
CA LYS A 251 52.60 63.05 26.52
C LYS A 251 52.13 64.46 26.87
N LEU A 252 50.86 64.80 26.59
CA LEU A 252 50.28 66.10 26.95
C LEU A 252 50.31 66.37 28.46
N SER A 253 50.23 65.33 29.29
CA SER A 253 50.34 65.44 30.75
C SER A 253 51.79 65.61 31.20
N GLN A 254 52.75 64.98 30.53
CA GLN A 254 54.19 65.17 30.76
C GLN A 254 54.64 66.55 30.31
N ASP A 255 54.25 67.01 29.12
CA ASP A 255 54.52 68.35 28.61
C ASP A 255 53.99 69.43 29.56
N ARG A 256 52.80 69.21 30.15
CA ARG A 256 52.24 70.06 31.21
C ARG A 256 53.03 69.99 32.51
N PHE A 257 53.43 68.79 32.94
CA PHE A 257 54.22 68.61 34.16
C PHE A 257 55.58 69.30 34.04
N ASP A 258 56.29 69.10 32.94
CA ASP A 258 57.60 69.70 32.68
C ASP A 258 57.50 71.23 32.60
N ALA A 259 56.43 71.77 32.01
CA ALA A 259 56.14 73.20 31.99
C ALA A 259 55.81 73.79 33.38
N LEU A 260 55.16 73.02 34.26
CA LEU A 260 54.85 73.44 35.63
C LEU A 260 56.03 73.26 36.60
N ALA A 261 56.87 72.24 36.40
CA ALA A 261 58.08 71.99 37.17
C ALA A 261 59.18 73.06 36.94
N GLY A 262 59.06 73.86 35.88
CA GLY A 262 59.90 75.03 35.62
C GLY A 262 59.44 76.31 36.32
N LEU A 263 58.31 76.31 37.05
CA LEU A 263 57.92 77.43 37.90
C LEU A 263 58.83 77.48 39.14
N PRO A 264 59.30 78.67 39.56
CA PRO A 264 59.93 78.80 40.87
C PRO A 264 58.92 78.45 41.97
N GLU A 265 59.42 77.86 43.07
CA GLU A 265 58.60 77.64 44.27
C GLU A 265 57.98 78.97 44.74
N VAL A 266 56.78 78.89 45.31
CA VAL A 266 56.06 80.07 45.81
C VAL A 266 56.97 80.82 46.77
N PRO A 267 57.27 82.12 46.54
CA PRO A 267 58.25 82.83 47.34
C PRO A 267 57.84 82.80 48.82
N GLU A 268 58.77 82.40 49.68
CA GLU A 268 58.56 82.37 51.13
C GLU A 268 58.11 83.76 51.59
N THR A 269 56.89 83.85 52.14
CA THR A 269 56.33 85.15 52.56
C THR A 269 57.05 85.63 53.81
N GLU A 270 58.02 86.53 53.62
CA GLU A 270 58.79 87.10 54.72
C GLU A 270 57.88 87.74 55.78
N ASP A 271 58.17 87.40 57.04
CA ASP A 271 57.64 87.98 58.27
C ASP A 271 56.11 87.91 58.52
N LEU A 272 55.55 86.71 58.44
CA LEU A 272 54.23 86.40 59.03
C LEU A 272 54.17 86.65 60.55
N GLU A 273 55.28 86.53 61.29
CA GLU A 273 55.32 86.80 62.74
C GLU A 273 55.18 88.30 63.04
N GLY A 274 55.86 89.18 62.31
CA GLY A 274 55.74 90.64 62.42
C GLY A 274 54.36 91.14 61.98
N LEU A 275 53.76 90.53 60.94
CA LEU A 275 52.36 90.79 60.57
C LEU A 275 51.38 90.31 61.65
N GLN A 276 51.60 89.13 62.26
CA GLN A 276 50.81 88.70 63.43
C GLN A 276 51.02 89.62 64.64
N ALA A 277 52.24 90.11 64.88
CA ALA A 277 52.53 91.05 65.96
C ALA A 277 51.77 92.36 65.75
N MET A 278 51.83 92.97 64.55
CA MET A 278 51.05 94.17 64.23
C MET A 278 49.54 93.93 64.32
N LEU A 279 49.03 92.78 63.85
CA LEU A 279 47.61 92.44 64.02
C LEU A 279 47.24 92.22 65.49
N SER A 280 48.15 91.70 66.32
CA SER A 280 47.94 91.56 67.77
C SER A 280 47.97 92.91 68.50
N ASP A 281 48.82 93.85 68.08
CA ASP A 281 48.87 95.22 68.63
C ASP A 281 47.68 96.06 68.16
N ILE A 282 47.23 95.89 66.91
CA ILE A 282 45.99 96.50 66.41
C ILE A 282 44.79 95.94 67.17
N THR A 283 44.63 94.62 67.28
CA THR A 283 43.50 94.03 68.03
C THR A 283 43.57 94.28 69.53
N ASN A 284 44.76 94.40 70.14
CA ASN A 284 44.92 94.89 71.52
C ASN A 284 44.50 96.37 71.63
N SER A 285 44.87 97.20 70.66
CA SER A 285 44.45 98.62 70.62
C SER A 285 42.95 98.76 70.42
N GLU A 286 42.34 97.95 69.54
CA GLU A 286 40.89 97.86 69.35
C GLU A 286 40.18 97.33 70.59
N ASN A 287 40.77 96.38 71.33
CA ASN A 287 40.22 95.90 72.60
C ASN A 287 40.36 96.93 73.74
N VAL A 288 41.44 97.72 73.76
CA VAL A 288 41.56 98.86 74.69
C VAL A 288 40.52 99.92 74.32
N LEU A 289 40.41 100.28 73.05
CA LEU A 289 39.41 101.22 72.53
C LEU A 289 37.97 100.73 72.74
N SER A 290 37.70 99.43 72.61
CA SER A 290 36.38 98.83 72.87
C SER A 290 36.08 98.77 74.36
N SER A 291 37.08 98.51 75.22
CA SER A 291 36.90 98.59 76.67
C SER A 291 36.66 100.04 77.16
N LEU A 292 37.20 101.03 76.45
CA LEU A 292 36.96 102.45 76.71
C LEU A 292 35.62 102.90 76.12
N SER A 293 35.26 102.49 74.90
CA SER A 293 33.98 102.81 74.27
C SER A 293 32.81 102.08 74.92
N GLN A 294 33.00 100.89 75.52
CA GLN A 294 32.02 100.25 76.39
C GLN A 294 31.90 100.98 77.75
N LYS A 295 32.99 101.50 78.33
CA LYS A 295 32.91 102.32 79.55
C LYS A 295 32.24 103.68 79.32
N ILE A 296 32.32 104.21 78.10
CA ILE A 296 31.63 105.44 77.66
C ILE A 296 30.19 105.13 77.22
N GLY A 297 29.97 104.02 76.52
CA GLY A 297 28.68 103.59 75.98
C GLY A 297 27.74 102.95 77.00
N ALA A 298 28.25 102.45 78.13
CA ALA A 298 27.43 101.99 79.27
C ALA A 298 26.70 103.13 80.03
N LEU A 299 26.59 104.32 79.41
CA LEU A 299 25.86 105.49 79.91
C LEU A 299 24.75 105.98 78.95
N GLU A 300 24.59 105.42 77.74
CA GLU A 300 23.47 105.73 76.83
C GLU A 300 22.79 104.45 76.29
N VAL A 301 21.55 104.58 75.80
CA VAL A 301 20.49 103.56 76.00
C VAL A 301 19.63 103.31 74.75
N VAL A 302 19.73 102.10 74.13
CA VAL A 302 18.64 101.32 73.43
C VAL A 302 18.03 101.96 72.13
N PRO A 303 17.31 101.28 71.18
CA PRO A 303 16.98 99.85 70.87
C PRO A 303 17.32 99.36 69.41
N ASP A 304 16.89 98.12 69.07
CA ASP A 304 16.58 97.53 67.73
C ASP A 304 15.43 98.26 66.95
N PRO A 305 14.92 97.84 65.73
CA PRO A 305 15.29 96.81 64.71
C PRO A 305 15.47 97.46 63.28
N PRO A 306 15.12 96.96 62.04
CA PRO A 306 14.56 95.68 61.52
C PRO A 306 15.18 95.17 60.14
N GLU A 307 14.35 94.81 59.15
CA GLU A 307 14.59 94.09 57.87
C GLU A 307 14.45 95.02 56.61
N LEU A 308 14.64 94.69 55.31
CA LEU A 308 14.28 93.53 54.44
C LEU A 308 15.08 93.43 53.10
N VAL A 309 15.29 92.19 52.60
CA VAL A 309 15.07 91.61 51.24
C VAL A 309 15.46 92.37 49.93
N ASP A 310 16.18 91.68 49.00
CA ASP A 310 15.66 91.34 47.64
C ASP A 310 16.40 90.17 46.94
N THR A 311 15.82 89.65 45.84
CA THR A 311 16.19 88.41 45.12
C THR A 311 16.52 88.63 43.63
N ALA A 312 17.61 88.04 43.10
CA ALA A 312 17.87 87.93 41.65
C ALA A 312 19.04 86.97 41.30
N ALA A 313 18.88 85.64 41.45
CA ALA A 313 19.97 84.68 41.14
C ALA A 313 19.54 83.22 40.80
N CYS A 314 18.44 83.01 40.06
CA CYS A 314 17.93 81.66 39.77
C CYS A 314 17.59 81.35 38.30
N GLU A 315 18.03 82.15 37.33
CA GLU A 315 17.70 81.92 35.90
C GLU A 315 18.83 81.29 35.06
N GLU A 316 20.10 81.31 35.48
CA GLU A 316 21.23 80.77 34.68
C GLU A 316 21.32 79.23 34.62
N ILE A 317 20.59 78.50 35.49
CA ILE A 317 20.74 77.02 35.61
C ILE A 317 19.83 76.26 34.63
N LEU A 318 18.81 76.89 34.04
CA LEU A 318 17.78 76.18 33.26
C LEU A 318 18.20 75.81 31.83
N ASP A 319 19.02 76.62 31.15
CA ASP A 319 19.37 76.37 29.74
C ASP A 319 20.27 75.12 29.54
N GLY A 320 21.13 74.81 30.52
CA GLY A 320 22.10 73.71 30.43
C GLY A 320 21.47 72.31 30.30
N LEU A 321 20.23 72.11 30.79
CA LEU A 321 19.55 70.82 30.76
C LEU A 321 18.92 70.48 29.39
N THR A 322 18.78 71.46 28.49
CA THR A 322 18.06 71.31 27.21
C THR A 322 18.85 70.57 26.10
N VAL A 323 20.17 70.41 26.29
CA VAL A 323 21.06 69.79 25.30
C VAL A 323 21.25 68.29 25.57
N PHE A 324 21.48 67.88 26.82
CA PHE A 324 21.71 66.48 27.18
C PHE A 324 20.51 65.56 26.87
N GLY A 325 19.28 66.04 27.07
CA GLY A 325 18.06 65.27 26.79
C GLY A 325 17.84 64.90 25.32
N ARG A 326 18.64 65.44 24.39
CA ARG A 326 18.52 65.16 22.95
C ARG A 326 19.34 63.94 22.50
N ASN A 327 20.46 63.68 23.16
CA ASN A 327 21.35 62.57 22.82
C ASN A 327 20.86 61.23 23.41
N LEU A 328 20.11 61.27 24.52
CA LEU A 328 19.59 60.06 25.17
C LEU A 328 18.60 59.30 24.26
N ARG A 329 17.62 60.01 23.70
CA ARG A 329 16.58 59.43 22.83
C ARG A 329 17.12 58.70 21.61
N GLN A 330 18.20 59.21 21.02
CA GLN A 330 18.78 58.60 19.82
C GLN A 330 19.52 57.28 20.12
N ALA A 331 19.94 57.07 21.38
CA ALA A 331 20.41 55.76 21.85
C ALA A 331 19.24 54.83 22.21
N GLU A 332 18.16 55.34 22.80
CA GLU A 332 16.95 54.57 23.13
C GLU A 332 16.29 53.99 21.86
N GLU A 333 16.07 54.82 20.84
CA GLU A 333 15.49 54.42 19.54
C GLU A 333 16.32 53.36 18.78
N THR A 334 17.63 53.25 19.06
CA THR A 334 18.51 52.27 18.40
C THR A 334 18.65 50.95 19.17
N CYS A 335 18.36 50.93 20.47
CA CYS A 335 18.18 49.69 21.23
C CYS A 335 16.82 49.03 20.92
N GLU A 336 15.74 49.80 20.88
CA GLU A 336 14.38 49.30 20.59
C GLU A 336 14.30 48.63 19.20
N ALA A 337 15.08 49.12 18.23
CA ALA A 337 15.22 48.53 16.90
C ALA A 337 15.99 47.19 16.85
N LEU A 338 16.73 46.83 17.91
CA LEU A 338 17.50 45.58 18.00
C LEU A 338 16.77 44.50 18.81
N GLU A 339 15.95 44.88 19.80
CA GLU A 339 15.08 43.94 20.53
C GLU A 339 13.93 43.39 19.66
N GLY A 340 13.64 44.02 18.52
CA GLY A 340 12.60 43.60 17.57
C GLY A 340 12.98 42.46 16.59
N LEU A 341 14.19 41.89 16.69
CA LEU A 341 14.62 40.78 15.83
C LEU A 341 14.26 39.42 16.45
N PRO A 342 13.50 38.54 15.77
CA PRO A 342 13.18 37.22 16.30
C PRO A 342 14.41 36.30 16.30
N GLU A 343 14.67 35.63 17.42
CA GLU A 343 15.76 34.65 17.56
C GLU A 343 15.50 33.32 16.81
N ASP A 344 14.26 33.07 16.40
CA ASP A 344 13.88 31.88 15.64
C ASP A 344 14.44 31.90 14.21
N PHE A 345 15.54 31.17 14.01
CA PHE A 345 15.89 30.62 12.70
C PHE A 345 14.71 29.80 12.16
N PRO A 346 14.48 29.77 10.82
CA PRO A 346 13.46 28.91 10.24
C PRO A 346 13.74 27.45 10.59
N GLN A 347 12.85 26.85 11.41
CA GLN A 347 13.01 25.49 11.88
C GLN A 347 13.06 24.50 10.71
N VAL A 348 13.84 23.43 10.88
CA VAL A 348 13.97 22.37 9.88
C VAL A 348 12.58 21.80 9.56
N ALA A 349 12.28 21.66 8.26
CA ALA A 349 10.95 21.32 7.80
C ALA A 349 10.41 20.02 8.42
N ASP A 350 9.09 19.97 8.65
CA ASP A 350 8.40 18.87 9.30
C ASP A 350 8.69 17.51 8.63
N ASN A 351 9.40 16.65 9.37
CA ASN A 351 9.78 15.31 8.92
C ASN A 351 8.62 14.31 8.94
N SER A 352 7.42 14.67 9.41
CA SER A 352 6.25 13.77 9.47
C SER A 352 5.97 13.04 8.14
N MET A 353 6.18 13.71 7.00
CA MET A 353 6.07 13.11 5.67
C MET A 353 7.16 12.05 5.41
N LEU A 354 8.42 12.32 5.77
CA LEU A 354 9.52 11.36 5.62
C LEU A 354 9.37 10.18 6.59
N GLU A 355 8.96 10.43 7.83
CA GLU A 355 8.64 9.38 8.80
C GLU A 355 7.48 8.50 8.34
N SER A 356 6.44 9.08 7.73
CA SER A 356 5.33 8.32 7.15
C SER A 356 5.78 7.44 5.97
N GLN A 357 6.72 7.92 5.14
CA GLN A 357 7.31 7.15 4.04
C GLN A 357 8.21 6.02 4.56
N ILE A 358 9.00 6.27 5.61
CA ILE A 358 9.80 5.25 6.31
C ILE A 358 8.88 4.19 6.95
N ALA A 359 7.75 4.60 7.54
CA ALA A 359 6.75 3.67 8.08
C ALA A 359 6.09 2.82 6.98
N ALA A 360 5.73 3.40 5.83
CA ALA A 360 5.18 2.68 4.69
C ALA A 360 6.20 1.73 4.02
N LEU A 361 7.49 2.08 4.01
CA LEU A 361 8.56 1.17 3.59
C LEU A 361 8.74 0.02 4.58
N ARG A 362 8.60 0.27 5.89
CA ARG A 362 8.65 -0.76 6.94
C ARG A 362 7.43 -1.70 6.91
N SER A 363 6.23 -1.24 6.56
CA SER A 363 5.09 -2.14 6.38
C SER A 363 5.33 -3.07 5.19
N ARG A 364 5.75 -2.52 4.04
CA ARG A 364 6.03 -3.31 2.83
C ARG A 364 7.14 -4.34 3.02
N THR A 365 8.19 -4.05 3.80
CA THR A 365 9.21 -5.07 4.11
C THR A 365 8.71 -6.15 5.07
N SER A 366 7.73 -5.85 5.95
CA SER A 366 7.01 -6.87 6.73
C SER A 366 6.11 -7.73 5.84
N GLU A 367 5.30 -7.11 4.98
CA GLU A 367 4.42 -7.77 3.99
C GLU A 367 5.21 -8.72 3.08
N LEU A 368 6.40 -8.31 2.62
CA LEU A 368 7.33 -9.15 1.86
C LEU A 368 7.96 -10.27 2.71
N GLY A 369 8.20 -10.04 4.00
CA GLY A 369 8.65 -11.08 4.93
C GLY A 369 7.61 -12.19 5.12
N GLU A 370 6.35 -11.80 5.33
CA GLU A 370 5.20 -12.72 5.44
C GLU A 370 4.99 -13.50 4.13
N GLY A 371 5.01 -12.83 2.98
CA GLY A 371 4.89 -13.48 1.67
C GLY A 371 6.02 -14.47 1.35
N ASN A 372 7.26 -14.17 1.77
CA ASN A 372 8.38 -15.11 1.66
C ASN A 372 8.18 -16.35 2.54
N GLU A 373 7.65 -16.21 3.76
CA GLU A 373 7.39 -17.33 4.65
C GLU A 373 6.19 -18.19 4.17
N GLU A 374 5.19 -17.59 3.52
CA GLU A 374 4.14 -18.34 2.80
C GLU A 374 4.69 -19.12 1.60
N LEU A 375 5.53 -18.50 0.75
CA LEU A 375 6.19 -19.18 -0.36
C LEU A 375 7.04 -20.36 0.15
N ARG A 376 7.76 -20.18 1.26
CA ARG A 376 8.59 -21.22 1.89
C ARG A 376 7.78 -22.41 2.40
N LYS A 377 6.56 -22.18 2.90
CA LYS A 377 5.60 -23.24 3.26
C LYS A 377 5.12 -23.98 2.01
N ILE A 378 4.73 -23.26 0.95
CA ILE A 378 4.27 -23.86 -0.31
C ILE A 378 5.39 -24.69 -0.97
N GLU A 379 6.65 -24.24 -0.92
CA GLU A 379 7.79 -25.06 -1.33
C GLU A 379 7.99 -26.31 -0.45
N GLY A 380 7.76 -26.20 0.86
CA GLY A 380 7.80 -27.31 1.80
C GLY A 380 6.73 -28.37 1.50
N GLU A 381 5.49 -27.95 1.28
CA GLU A 381 4.37 -28.80 0.85
C GLU A 381 4.64 -29.46 -0.52
N LEU A 382 5.22 -28.71 -1.47
CA LEU A 382 5.57 -29.26 -2.78
C LEU A 382 6.69 -30.32 -2.67
N LYS A 383 7.68 -30.09 -1.80
CA LYS A 383 8.75 -31.06 -1.50
C LYS A 383 8.23 -32.28 -0.72
N SER A 384 7.25 -32.13 0.18
CA SER A 384 6.64 -33.29 0.84
C SER A 384 5.81 -34.12 -0.14
N VAL A 385 5.01 -33.48 -1.01
CA VAL A 385 4.26 -34.18 -2.06
C VAL A 385 5.18 -34.87 -3.08
N GLN A 386 6.37 -34.32 -3.35
CA GLN A 386 7.41 -35.01 -4.12
C GLN A 386 7.99 -36.21 -3.37
N ALA A 387 8.28 -36.09 -2.07
CA ALA A 387 8.79 -37.19 -1.25
C ALA A 387 7.76 -38.33 -1.07
N ASP A 388 6.48 -37.98 -0.85
CA ASP A 388 5.35 -38.93 -0.81
C ASP A 388 5.24 -39.70 -2.14
N TRP A 389 5.41 -38.99 -3.27
CA TRP A 389 5.42 -39.60 -4.60
C TRP A 389 6.64 -40.53 -4.79
N GLU A 390 7.83 -40.12 -4.37
CA GLU A 390 9.02 -40.97 -4.40
C GLU A 390 8.90 -42.21 -3.49
N GLU A 391 8.26 -42.12 -2.33
CA GLU A 391 7.98 -43.30 -1.51
C GLU A 391 6.96 -44.20 -2.22
N LEU A 392 5.90 -43.65 -2.80
CA LEU A 392 4.93 -44.38 -3.61
C LEU A 392 5.59 -45.16 -4.77
N VAL A 393 6.54 -44.52 -5.47
CA VAL A 393 7.37 -45.13 -6.51
C VAL A 393 8.23 -46.27 -5.96
N LYS A 394 8.95 -46.05 -4.84
CA LYS A 394 9.82 -47.08 -4.21
C LYS A 394 9.03 -48.26 -3.63
N LYS A 395 7.79 -48.02 -3.20
CA LYS A 395 6.88 -48.99 -2.56
C LYS A 395 6.07 -49.80 -3.57
N HIS A 396 5.93 -49.29 -4.80
CA HIS A 396 5.23 -49.95 -5.91
C HIS A 396 5.97 -49.72 -7.23
N GLU A 397 6.80 -50.69 -7.66
CA GLU A 397 7.50 -50.67 -8.97
C GLU A 397 6.56 -50.40 -10.16
N ARG A 398 5.28 -50.73 -10.01
CA ARG A 398 4.22 -50.54 -11.01
C ARG A 398 3.01 -49.91 -10.33
N CYS A 399 2.41 -48.92 -11.00
CA CYS A 399 1.21 -48.24 -10.49
C CYS A 399 0.07 -49.27 -10.28
N PRO A 400 -0.50 -49.38 -9.06
CA PRO A 400 -1.50 -50.41 -8.74
C PRO A 400 -2.80 -50.28 -9.56
N THR A 401 -3.06 -49.12 -10.15
CA THR A 401 -4.27 -48.84 -10.95
C THR A 401 -4.11 -49.15 -12.44
N CYS A 402 -2.89 -49.29 -12.98
CA CYS A 402 -2.66 -49.47 -14.42
C CYS A 402 -1.44 -50.34 -14.82
N GLY A 403 -0.64 -50.84 -13.89
CA GLY A 403 0.43 -51.82 -14.14
C GLY A 403 1.68 -51.31 -14.87
N SER A 404 1.72 -50.02 -15.25
CA SER A 404 2.88 -49.37 -15.84
C SER A 404 3.98 -49.09 -14.82
N VAL A 405 5.24 -49.24 -15.23
CA VAL A 405 6.43 -49.00 -14.40
C VAL A 405 6.53 -47.52 -14.01
N LEU A 406 6.90 -47.25 -12.77
CA LEU A 406 6.98 -45.92 -12.18
C LEU A 406 8.41 -45.35 -12.23
N ASP A 407 8.80 -44.79 -13.38
CA ASP A 407 10.12 -44.17 -13.60
C ASP A 407 10.14 -42.64 -13.40
N GLU A 408 11.25 -42.10 -12.91
CA GLU A 408 11.53 -40.66 -12.68
C GLU A 408 11.19 -39.75 -13.88
N LYS A 409 11.33 -40.27 -15.11
CA LYS A 409 11.05 -39.56 -16.38
C LYS A 409 9.59 -39.14 -16.59
N HIS A 410 8.71 -39.45 -15.64
CA HIS A 410 7.35 -38.88 -15.56
C HIS A 410 7.29 -37.53 -14.83
N LEU A 411 8.25 -37.20 -13.96
CA LEU A 411 8.36 -35.89 -13.31
C LEU A 411 8.90 -34.82 -14.28
N GLU A 412 9.97 -35.11 -15.01
CA GLU A 412 10.62 -34.15 -15.94
C GLU A 412 9.64 -33.61 -17.00
N LYS A 413 8.75 -34.47 -17.52
CA LYS A 413 7.72 -34.12 -18.52
C LYS A 413 6.63 -33.17 -18.02
N LEU A 414 6.64 -32.80 -16.74
CA LEU A 414 5.77 -31.75 -16.18
C LEU A 414 6.39 -30.36 -16.28
N HIS A 415 7.73 -30.23 -16.29
CA HIS A 415 8.43 -28.96 -16.42
C HIS A 415 8.48 -28.45 -17.86
N ASP A 416 8.82 -29.32 -18.82
CA ASP A 416 9.31 -28.94 -20.15
C ASP A 416 8.22 -28.52 -21.17
N LYS A 417 7.11 -27.96 -20.68
CA LYS A 417 6.03 -27.33 -21.47
C LYS A 417 5.43 -26.12 -20.73
N GLY A 418 6.23 -25.06 -20.61
CA GLY A 418 5.89 -23.81 -19.92
C GLY A 418 6.03 -22.59 -20.81
#